data_AF-T1T8P2-F1
#
_entry.id   AF-T1T8P2-F1
#
_cell.length_a   1.000
_cell.length_b   1.000
_cell.length_c   1.000
_cell.angle_alpha   90.00
_cell.angle_beta   90.00
_cell.angle_gamma   90.00
#
_symmetry.space_group_name_H-M   'P 1'
#
loop_
_entity.id
_entity.type
_entity.pdbx_description
1 polymer ?
#
loop_
_entity_poly.entity_id
_entity_poly.type
_entity_poly.pdbx_seq_one_letter_code
_entity_poly.pdbx_strand_id
1 'polypeptide(L)'
;GPKANILVSGNEIRQFAKALMLRMNITRVEETEKDGGSAEDKKEKKDEYIVLFSRSTTRLILNEAELIMALAQEFQMRVVTVSLEEQSFPSIVQVISGASILISMHGAQLITSLFLPRGAAVVELFPYAVNPEQYTPYKTLASLPGMDLHYVSWRNSMEENTVIHPHRPWEQGGIAHLEKEEQQRILTSKDVPRHLCCRNPEWLFRIYQDTLVDIPSFMEVLKEGLKTKPSLKKAKPASTVHPGRVREAQCQTSVQSS
;
A
#
# COMPACT_ATOMS: atom_id res chain seq x y z
N GLY A 1 -16.62 15.49 -10.66
CA GLY A 1 -15.23 15.88 -10.35
C GLY A 1 -15.11 16.32 -8.89
N PRO A 2 -13.89 16.40 -8.33
CA PRO A 2 -13.69 16.93 -6.98
C PRO A 2 -14.28 18.33 -6.88
N LYS A 3 -15.00 18.61 -5.78
CA LYS A 3 -15.53 19.97 -5.52
C LYS A 3 -14.34 20.88 -5.21
N ALA A 4 -14.24 22.00 -5.92
CA ALA A 4 -13.09 22.92 -5.87
C ALA A 4 -12.73 23.46 -4.48
N ASN A 5 -13.61 23.31 -3.48
CA ASN A 5 -13.48 23.92 -2.15
C ASN A 5 -13.47 22.91 -0.99
N ILE A 6 -13.37 21.60 -1.24
CA ILE A 6 -13.24 20.62 -0.15
C ILE A 6 -11.77 20.21 -0.02
N LEU A 7 -11.09 20.83 0.95
CA LEU A 7 -9.78 20.41 1.41
C LEU A 7 -9.97 19.24 2.38
N VAL A 8 -9.77 18.01 1.91
CA VAL A 8 -9.73 16.81 2.77
C VAL A 8 -8.30 16.65 3.29
N SER A 9 -8.13 16.64 4.61
CA SER A 9 -6.85 16.30 5.25
C SER A 9 -6.83 14.82 5.66
N GLY A 10 -5.68 14.35 6.13
CA GLY A 10 -5.56 13.01 6.70
C GLY A 10 -6.44 12.81 7.94
N ASN A 11 -6.80 13.88 8.65
CA ASN A 11 -7.73 13.79 9.79
C ASN A 11 -9.13 13.36 9.37
N GLU A 12 -9.70 13.92 8.29
CA GLU A 12 -11.00 13.51 7.77
C GLU A 12 -10.96 12.07 7.24
N ILE A 13 -9.85 11.66 6.60
CA ILE A 13 -9.66 10.26 6.17
C ILE A 13 -9.63 9.32 7.36
N ARG A 14 -8.94 9.69 8.45
CA ARG A 14 -8.91 8.88 9.68
C ARG A 14 -10.28 8.80 10.37
N GLN A 15 -11.06 9.88 10.37
CA GLN A 15 -12.45 9.84 10.85
C GLN A 15 -13.30 8.87 10.00
N PHE A 16 -13.16 8.91 8.68
CA PHE A 16 -13.81 7.98 7.77
C PHE A 16 -13.38 6.53 8.03
N ALA A 17 -12.08 6.27 8.17
CA ALA A 17 -11.54 4.96 8.53
C ALA A 17 -12.16 4.41 9.82
N LYS A 18 -12.22 5.25 10.87
CA LYS A 18 -12.82 4.89 12.17
C LYS A 18 -14.31 4.57 12.03
N ALA A 19 -15.06 5.35 11.25
CA ALA A 19 -16.47 5.09 10.99
C ALA A 19 -16.68 3.74 10.25
N LEU A 20 -15.80 3.41 9.29
CA LEU A 20 -15.82 2.10 8.61
C LEU A 20 -15.50 0.95 9.56
N MET A 21 -14.46 1.08 10.39
CA MET A 21 -14.09 0.07 11.38
C MET A 21 -15.24 -0.22 12.35
N LEU A 22 -15.91 0.82 12.85
CA LEU A 22 -17.10 0.65 13.71
C LEU A 22 -18.21 -0.13 13.02
N ARG A 23 -18.46 0.14 11.72
CA ARG A 23 -19.45 -0.61 10.92
C ARG A 23 -19.05 -2.07 10.66
N MET A 24 -17.77 -2.39 10.79
CA MET A 24 -17.23 -3.75 10.71
C MET A 24 -17.14 -4.44 12.09
N ASN A 25 -17.68 -3.83 13.15
CA ASN A 25 -17.54 -4.29 14.54
C ASN A 25 -16.09 -4.34 15.06
N ILE A 26 -15.23 -3.49 14.50
CA ILE A 26 -13.83 -3.37 14.90
C ILE A 26 -13.71 -2.19 15.85
N THR A 27 -13.63 -2.46 17.15
CA THR A 27 -13.43 -1.45 18.19
C THR A 27 -12.01 -1.54 18.73
N ARG A 28 -11.14 -0.62 18.34
CA ARG A 28 -9.91 -0.36 19.09
C ARG A 28 -10.17 0.74 20.10
N VAL A 29 -9.74 0.53 21.33
CA VAL A 29 -9.50 1.62 22.27
C VAL A 29 -8.31 2.38 21.68
N GLU A 30 -8.57 3.49 20.99
CA GLU A 30 -7.53 4.52 20.90
C GLU A 30 -7.25 4.86 22.36
N GLU A 31 -6.09 4.47 22.87
CA GLU A 31 -5.55 5.08 24.07
C GLU A 31 -5.46 6.57 23.73
N THR A 32 -6.51 7.31 24.05
CA THR A 32 -6.37 8.72 24.37
C THR A 32 -5.24 8.74 25.37
N GLU A 33 -4.08 9.26 24.97
CA GLU A 33 -3.03 9.69 25.88
C GLU A 33 -3.73 10.60 26.89
N LYS A 34 -4.17 10.01 28.01
CA LYS A 34 -4.80 10.75 29.09
C LYS A 34 -3.68 11.59 29.69
N ASP A 35 -3.95 12.88 29.66
CA ASP A 35 -3.21 13.95 30.29
C ASP A 35 -2.74 13.56 31.70
N GLY A 36 -1.49 13.90 32.00
CA GLY A 36 -1.00 14.22 33.35
C GLY A 36 -1.22 13.19 34.46
N GLY A 37 -0.23 12.32 34.68
CA GLY A 37 -0.15 11.55 35.92
C GLY A 37 1.12 10.72 35.99
N SER A 38 2.06 11.17 36.83
CA SER A 38 3.20 10.47 37.46
C SER A 38 3.81 9.25 36.76
N ALA A 39 5.13 9.36 36.54
CA ALA A 39 6.02 8.24 36.27
C ALA A 39 5.79 7.05 37.21
N GLU A 40 6.08 5.87 36.66
CA GLU A 40 6.07 4.55 37.31
C GLU A 40 4.70 3.86 37.33
N ASP A 41 4.31 3.26 36.19
CA ASP A 41 3.71 1.91 36.19
C ASP A 41 3.65 1.32 34.76
N LYS A 42 4.33 0.18 34.61
CA LYS A 42 4.27 -0.83 33.52
C LYS A 42 3.71 -0.37 32.16
N LYS A 43 4.61 0.08 31.26
CA LYS A 43 4.41 -0.12 29.81
C LYS A 43 4.32 -1.62 29.56
N GLU A 44 3.11 -2.19 29.55
CA GLU A 44 2.90 -3.44 28.83
C GLU A 44 3.42 -3.20 27.42
N LYS A 45 4.46 -3.95 27.03
CA LYS A 45 5.06 -3.86 25.71
C LYS A 45 3.93 -4.17 24.72
N LYS A 46 3.37 -3.14 24.09
CA LYS A 46 2.39 -3.29 23.03
C LYS A 46 3.00 -4.25 22.02
N ASP A 47 2.30 -5.33 21.73
CA ASP A 47 2.78 -6.39 20.86
C ASP A 47 2.88 -5.81 19.43
N GLU A 48 4.08 -5.39 19.04
CA GLU A 48 4.36 -4.80 17.73
C GLU A 48 4.52 -5.89 16.68
N TYR A 49 3.92 -5.67 15.51
CA TYR A 49 3.98 -6.64 14.43
C TYR A 49 3.95 -5.96 13.06
N ILE A 50 4.49 -6.71 12.12
CA ILE A 50 4.54 -6.37 10.70
C ILE A 50 3.43 -7.17 10.02
N VAL A 51 2.72 -6.54 9.08
CA VAL A 51 1.77 -7.19 8.21
C VAL A 51 2.35 -7.25 6.81
N LEU A 52 2.37 -8.43 6.22
CA LEU A 52 2.76 -8.66 4.82
C LEU A 52 1.53 -9.12 4.03
N PHE A 53 1.20 -8.41 2.96
CA PHE A 53 0.19 -8.89 2.01
C PHE A 53 0.79 -9.98 1.12
N SER A 54 0.22 -11.18 1.23
CA SER A 54 0.44 -12.28 0.30
C SER A 54 -0.57 -12.22 -0.85
N ARG A 55 -0.21 -12.82 -1.97
CA ARG A 55 -0.99 -12.91 -3.21
C ARG A 55 -0.86 -14.32 -3.75
N SER A 56 -1.88 -14.82 -4.43
CA SER A 56 -1.86 -16.18 -5.01
C SER A 56 -1.96 -16.22 -6.54
N THR A 57 -2.24 -15.08 -7.19
CA THR A 57 -2.53 -15.02 -8.63
C THR A 57 -1.53 -14.21 -9.44
N THR A 58 -1.23 -12.98 -9.03
CA THR A 58 -0.37 -12.05 -9.78
C THR A 58 0.43 -11.14 -8.85
N ARG A 59 1.60 -10.65 -9.29
CA ARG A 59 2.53 -9.86 -8.48
C ARG A 59 2.93 -10.58 -7.21
N LEU A 60 3.36 -11.83 -7.36
CA LEU A 60 3.80 -12.66 -6.25
C LEU A 60 5.15 -12.16 -5.72
N ILE A 61 5.34 -12.27 -4.40
CA ILE A 61 6.67 -12.23 -3.79
C ILE A 61 7.15 -13.69 -3.75
N LEU A 62 8.14 -14.02 -4.58
CA LEU A 62 8.52 -15.41 -4.81
C LEU A 62 9.25 -16.06 -3.62
N ASN A 63 9.96 -15.26 -2.82
CA ASN A 63 10.68 -15.66 -1.62
C ASN A 63 10.02 -15.12 -0.34
N GLU A 64 8.68 -15.20 -0.25
CA GLU A 64 7.90 -14.66 0.87
C GLU A 64 8.40 -15.17 2.24
N ALA A 65 8.72 -16.47 2.34
CA ALA A 65 9.21 -17.06 3.58
C ALA A 65 10.56 -16.47 4.04
N GLU A 66 11.49 -16.24 3.10
CA GLU A 66 12.78 -15.63 3.41
C GLU A 66 12.61 -14.17 3.85
N LEU A 67 11.74 -13.43 3.16
CA LEU A 67 11.41 -12.06 3.53
C LEU A 67 10.80 -11.98 4.93
N ILE A 68 9.87 -12.88 5.26
CA ILE A 68 9.25 -13.00 6.59
C ILE A 68 10.33 -13.23 7.67
N MET A 69 11.23 -14.20 7.45
CA MET A 69 12.29 -14.50 8.41
C MET A 69 13.23 -13.32 8.61
N ALA A 70 13.64 -12.66 7.53
CA ALA A 70 14.53 -11.52 7.58
C ALA A 70 13.88 -10.32 8.30
N LEU A 71 12.60 -10.04 8.04
CA LEU A 71 11.82 -9.01 8.74
C LEU A 71 11.70 -9.32 10.24
N ALA A 72 11.36 -10.56 10.59
CA ALA A 72 11.20 -10.97 11.98
C ALA A 72 12.52 -10.84 12.75
N GLN A 73 13.62 -11.29 12.16
CA GLN A 73 14.95 -11.22 12.77
C GLN A 73 15.44 -9.77 12.93
N GLU A 74 15.26 -8.94 11.90
CA GLU A 74 15.75 -7.57 11.91
C GLU A 74 15.01 -6.68 12.92
N PHE A 75 13.67 -6.74 12.93
CA PHE A 75 12.85 -5.85 13.76
C PHE A 75 12.47 -6.46 15.11
N GLN A 76 12.74 -7.74 15.33
CA GLN A 76 12.29 -8.48 16.52
C GLN A 76 10.77 -8.37 16.74
N MET A 77 10.04 -8.36 15.62
CA MET A 77 8.59 -8.28 15.56
C MET A 77 8.04 -9.54 14.90
N ARG A 78 6.88 -10.01 15.35
CA ARG A 78 6.17 -11.06 14.60
C ARG A 78 5.71 -10.50 13.26
N VAL A 79 5.74 -11.33 12.23
CA VAL A 79 5.22 -11.00 10.89
C VAL A 79 3.94 -11.79 10.68
N VAL A 80 2.85 -11.10 10.32
CA VAL A 80 1.55 -11.69 10.03
C VAL A 80 1.28 -11.55 8.54
N THR A 81 0.97 -12.66 7.87
CA THR A 81 0.55 -12.65 6.48
C THR A 81 -0.96 -12.49 6.36
N VAL A 82 -1.38 -11.69 5.38
CA VAL A 82 -2.79 -11.49 5.04
C VAL A 82 -3.00 -11.61 3.53
N SER A 83 -4.13 -12.14 3.11
CA SER A 83 -4.48 -12.32 1.69
C SER A 83 -5.94 -11.95 1.47
N LEU A 84 -6.20 -11.13 0.44
CA LEU A 84 -7.58 -10.78 0.04
C LEU A 84 -8.32 -11.98 -0.58
N GLU A 85 -7.58 -12.95 -1.10
CA GLU A 85 -8.11 -14.18 -1.69
C GLU A 85 -8.57 -15.18 -0.62
N GLU A 86 -7.95 -15.16 0.57
CA GLU A 86 -8.19 -16.14 1.62
C GLU A 86 -8.99 -15.58 2.81
N GLN A 87 -8.87 -14.29 3.09
CA GLN A 87 -9.41 -13.67 4.30
C GLN A 87 -10.47 -12.62 3.98
N SER A 88 -11.45 -12.49 4.87
CA SER A 88 -12.46 -11.44 4.74
C SER A 88 -11.85 -10.05 4.93
N PHE A 89 -12.39 -9.05 4.23
CA PHE A 89 -11.91 -7.66 4.37
C PHE A 89 -11.96 -7.15 5.82
N PRO A 90 -13.04 -7.36 6.62
CA PRO A 90 -13.04 -7.01 8.04
C PRO A 90 -11.91 -7.68 8.85
N SER A 91 -11.61 -8.95 8.59
CA SER A 91 -10.51 -9.66 9.27
C SER A 91 -9.16 -9.03 8.96
N ILE A 92 -8.92 -8.66 7.69
CA ILE A 92 -7.70 -7.96 7.27
C ILE A 92 -7.60 -6.59 7.94
N VAL A 93 -8.69 -5.81 7.95
CA VAL A 93 -8.74 -4.50 8.61
C VAL A 93 -8.47 -4.63 10.12
N GLN A 94 -9.00 -5.66 10.77
CA GLN A 94 -8.74 -5.93 12.19
C GLN A 94 -7.24 -6.09 12.46
N VAL A 95 -6.53 -6.86 11.63
CA VAL A 95 -5.08 -7.07 11.72
C VAL A 95 -4.32 -5.78 11.38
N ILE A 96 -4.62 -5.13 10.26
CA ILE A 96 -3.90 -3.92 9.82
C ILE A 96 -4.06 -2.77 10.81
N SER A 97 -5.21 -2.64 11.46
CA SER A 97 -5.48 -1.55 12.41
C SER A 97 -4.53 -1.50 13.62
N GLY A 98 -3.72 -2.55 13.82
CA GLY A 98 -2.74 -2.63 14.90
C GLY A 98 -1.30 -2.81 14.48
N ALA A 99 -1.05 -2.88 13.17
CA ALA A 99 0.29 -3.12 12.66
C ALA A 99 1.19 -1.89 12.84
N SER A 100 2.46 -2.13 13.12
CA SER A 100 3.50 -1.09 13.10
C SER A 100 4.01 -0.84 11.68
N ILE A 101 4.02 -1.88 10.82
CA ILE A 101 4.45 -1.81 9.43
C ILE A 101 3.48 -2.63 8.57
N LEU A 102 3.04 -2.07 7.44
CA LEU A 102 2.33 -2.76 6.37
C LEU A 102 3.21 -2.85 5.13
N ILE A 103 3.42 -4.06 4.62
CA ILE A 103 4.28 -4.34 3.47
C ILE A 103 3.43 -5.00 2.38
N SER A 104 3.53 -4.51 1.14
CA SER A 104 2.81 -5.09 0.00
C SER A 104 3.46 -4.72 -1.31
N MET A 105 3.37 -5.63 -2.30
CA MET A 105 3.48 -5.25 -3.71
C MET A 105 2.46 -4.15 -4.06
N HIS A 106 2.86 -3.22 -4.92
CA HIS A 106 2.02 -2.14 -5.45
C HIS A 106 0.70 -2.73 -5.94
N GLY A 107 -0.43 -2.17 -5.50
CA GLY A 107 -1.76 -2.61 -5.91
C GLY A 107 -2.86 -2.03 -5.04
N ALA A 108 -4.12 -2.17 -5.47
CA ALA A 108 -5.30 -1.57 -4.83
C ALA A 108 -5.42 -1.88 -3.33
N GLN A 109 -4.92 -3.04 -2.88
CA GLN A 109 -4.98 -3.49 -1.49
C GLN A 109 -4.26 -2.59 -0.49
N LEU A 110 -3.24 -1.83 -0.94
CA LEU A 110 -2.53 -0.86 -0.11
C LEU A 110 -3.42 0.29 0.37
N ILE A 111 -4.64 0.45 -0.19
CA ILE A 111 -5.63 1.39 0.36
C ILE A 111 -5.99 1.08 1.82
N THR A 112 -5.83 -0.17 2.25
CA THR A 112 -6.02 -0.57 3.65
C THR A 112 -5.06 0.10 4.62
N SER A 113 -3.98 0.73 4.13
CA SER A 113 -3.13 1.63 4.91
C SER A 113 -3.91 2.77 5.59
N LEU A 114 -5.10 3.13 5.10
CA LEU A 114 -5.97 4.10 5.76
C LEU A 114 -6.38 3.69 7.19
N PHE A 115 -6.32 2.39 7.50
CA PHE A 115 -6.64 1.84 8.82
C PHE A 115 -5.43 1.76 9.76
N LEU A 116 -4.21 2.01 9.27
CA LEU A 116 -3.01 1.95 10.10
C LEU A 116 -3.03 3.00 11.22
N PRO A 117 -2.47 2.68 12.40
CA PRO A 117 -2.33 3.65 13.47
C PRO A 117 -1.36 4.78 13.08
N ARG A 118 -1.43 5.91 13.78
CA ARG A 118 -0.46 7.00 13.59
C ARG A 118 0.94 6.52 13.95
N GLY A 119 1.93 6.95 13.18
CA GLY A 119 3.33 6.55 13.33
C GLY A 119 3.66 5.18 12.72
N ALA A 120 2.68 4.45 12.16
CA ALA A 120 2.96 3.23 11.42
C ALA A 120 3.55 3.53 10.03
N ALA A 121 4.20 2.52 9.45
CA ALA A 121 4.80 2.59 8.13
C ALA A 121 4.03 1.80 7.07
N VAL A 122 3.96 2.35 5.86
CA VAL A 122 3.53 1.67 4.64
C VAL A 122 4.78 1.48 3.78
N VAL A 123 5.08 0.22 3.45
CA VAL A 123 6.19 -0.18 2.61
C VAL A 123 5.63 -0.74 1.31
N GLU A 124 5.81 0.00 0.24
CA GLU A 124 5.30 -0.32 -1.08
C GLU A 124 6.40 -0.89 -1.98
N LEU A 125 6.21 -2.11 -2.47
CA LEU A 125 7.15 -2.79 -3.35
C LEU A 125 6.72 -2.65 -4.81
N PHE A 126 7.64 -2.26 -5.68
CA PHE A 126 7.41 -2.10 -7.11
C PHE A 126 8.18 -3.17 -7.91
N PRO A 127 7.53 -3.83 -8.89
CA PRO A 127 8.21 -4.73 -9.81
C PRO A 127 9.28 -4.01 -10.65
N TYR A 128 10.05 -4.79 -11.40
CA TYR A 128 11.07 -4.26 -12.28
C TYR A 128 10.49 -3.30 -13.34
N ALA A 129 11.28 -2.30 -13.72
CA ALA A 129 10.91 -1.22 -14.65
C ALA A 129 9.74 -0.31 -14.22
N VAL A 130 9.11 -0.55 -13.06
CA VAL A 130 8.05 0.32 -12.54
C VAL A 130 8.65 1.40 -11.65
N ASN A 131 8.46 2.66 -12.03
CA ASN A 131 9.00 3.81 -11.32
C ASN A 131 8.10 4.27 -10.15
N PRO A 132 8.55 4.18 -8.87
CA PRO A 132 7.75 4.57 -7.70
C PRO A 132 7.30 6.03 -7.70
N GLU A 133 8.02 6.93 -8.38
CA GLU A 133 7.67 8.36 -8.42
C GLU A 133 6.54 8.68 -9.41
N GLN A 134 6.17 7.73 -10.27
CA GLN A 134 5.09 7.91 -11.26
C GLN A 134 3.74 7.33 -10.78
N TYR A 135 3.75 6.41 -9.82
CA TYR A 135 2.56 5.70 -9.34
C TYR A 135 2.44 5.85 -7.82
N THR A 136 2.04 7.05 -7.38
CA THR A 136 2.18 7.51 -5.99
C THR A 136 0.89 7.63 -5.17
N PRO A 137 -0.24 6.92 -5.44
CA PRO A 137 -1.48 7.17 -4.70
C PRO A 137 -1.32 6.96 -3.19
N TYR A 138 -0.51 5.99 -2.76
CA TYR A 138 -0.28 5.71 -1.34
C TYR A 138 0.76 6.63 -0.69
N LYS A 139 1.77 7.07 -1.45
CA LYS A 139 2.64 8.18 -1.03
C LYS A 139 1.83 9.44 -0.78
N THR A 140 0.90 9.77 -1.68
CA THR A 140 -0.03 10.90 -1.51
C THR A 140 -0.88 10.72 -0.25
N LEU A 141 -1.53 9.55 -0.07
CA LEU A 141 -2.33 9.26 1.12
C LEU A 141 -1.52 9.45 2.41
N ALA A 142 -0.35 8.82 2.50
CA ALA A 142 0.52 8.88 3.68
C ALA A 142 1.02 10.31 3.97
N SER A 143 1.20 11.12 2.92
CA SER A 143 1.69 12.50 3.01
C SER A 143 0.60 13.53 3.33
N LEU A 144 -0.68 13.14 3.39
CA LEU A 144 -1.74 14.07 3.75
C LEU A 144 -1.55 14.58 5.19
N PRO A 145 -1.67 15.90 5.44
CA PRO A 145 -1.55 16.44 6.79
C PRO A 145 -2.51 15.77 7.78
N GLY A 146 -1.99 15.26 8.90
CA GLY A 146 -2.78 14.52 9.91
C GLY A 146 -3.00 13.03 9.60
N MET A 147 -2.50 12.53 8.46
CA MET A 147 -2.46 11.09 8.20
C MET A 147 -1.35 10.44 9.03
N ASP A 148 -0.22 11.11 9.23
CA ASP A 148 0.86 10.68 10.14
C ASP A 148 1.34 9.24 9.90
N LEU A 149 1.49 8.86 8.63
CA LEU A 149 2.09 7.58 8.23
C LEU A 149 3.49 7.82 7.67
N HIS A 150 4.38 6.86 7.89
CA HIS A 150 5.60 6.77 7.11
C HIS A 150 5.32 6.08 5.80
N TYR A 151 5.94 6.58 4.73
CA TYR A 151 5.90 5.93 3.44
C TYR A 151 7.31 5.57 3.01
N VAL A 152 7.50 4.31 2.64
CA VAL A 152 8.74 3.77 2.09
C VAL A 152 8.39 3.05 0.79
N SER A 153 9.16 3.31 -0.27
CA SER A 153 9.03 2.57 -1.52
C SER A 153 10.31 1.81 -1.83
N TRP A 154 10.19 0.53 -2.14
CA TRP A 154 11.28 -0.28 -2.68
C TRP A 154 10.94 -0.69 -4.12
N ARG A 155 11.93 -0.68 -5.01
CA ARG A 155 11.77 -1.10 -6.40
C ARG A 155 12.73 -2.24 -6.68
N ASN A 156 12.26 -3.28 -7.34
CA ASN A 156 13.16 -4.27 -7.90
C ASN A 156 13.99 -3.63 -9.03
N SER A 157 15.29 -3.49 -8.82
CA SER A 157 16.23 -2.98 -9.82
C SER A 157 16.90 -4.07 -10.65
N MET A 158 16.68 -5.35 -10.31
CA MET A 158 17.32 -6.50 -10.92
C MET A 158 16.34 -7.24 -11.83
N GLU A 159 16.69 -7.34 -13.11
CA GLU A 159 15.85 -8.00 -14.10
C GLU A 159 15.82 -9.52 -13.86
N GLU A 160 16.93 -10.09 -13.43
CA GLU A 160 17.09 -11.49 -13.02
C GLU A 160 16.16 -11.91 -11.88
N ASN A 161 15.71 -10.95 -11.06
CA ASN A 161 14.78 -11.15 -9.96
C ASN A 161 13.30 -11.03 -10.39
N THR A 162 13.03 -11.13 -11.70
CA THR A 162 11.71 -10.90 -12.28
C THR A 162 11.22 -12.15 -13.00
N VAL A 163 10.00 -12.59 -12.70
CA VAL A 163 9.32 -13.65 -13.45
C VAL A 163 8.18 -13.05 -14.26
N ILE A 164 8.23 -13.26 -15.57
CA ILE A 164 7.27 -12.75 -16.54
C ILE A 164 6.30 -13.84 -16.99
N HIS A 165 5.12 -13.44 -17.46
CA HIS A 165 4.04 -14.35 -17.86
C HIS A 165 3.44 -13.95 -19.21
N PRO A 166 4.18 -14.10 -20.33
CA PRO A 166 3.78 -13.56 -21.63
C PRO A 166 2.48 -14.16 -22.19
N HIS A 167 2.07 -15.34 -21.71
CA HIS A 167 0.88 -16.06 -22.16
C HIS A 167 -0.36 -15.86 -21.27
N ARG A 168 -0.29 -15.05 -20.21
CA ARG A 168 -1.48 -14.68 -19.43
C ARG A 168 -2.45 -13.85 -20.30
N PRO A 169 -3.72 -13.66 -19.88
CA PRO A 169 -4.58 -12.65 -20.47
C PRO A 169 -3.90 -11.27 -20.48
N TRP A 170 -4.20 -10.44 -21.49
CA TRP A 170 -3.56 -9.12 -21.63
C TRP A 170 -3.84 -8.22 -20.41
N GLU A 171 -5.00 -8.35 -19.76
CA GLU A 171 -5.32 -7.61 -18.52
C GLU A 171 -4.43 -7.99 -17.34
N GLN A 172 -3.70 -9.11 -17.43
CA GLN A 172 -2.77 -9.63 -16.44
C GLN A 172 -1.31 -9.62 -16.94
N GLY A 173 -1.01 -8.79 -17.94
CA GLY A 173 0.35 -8.53 -18.41
C GLY A 173 0.87 -9.49 -19.49
N GLY A 174 0.02 -10.35 -20.05
CA GLY A 174 0.45 -11.17 -21.18
C GLY A 174 0.61 -10.34 -22.46
N ILE A 175 1.70 -10.59 -23.20
CA ILE A 175 2.08 -9.86 -24.42
C ILE A 175 2.12 -10.73 -25.67
N ALA A 176 1.84 -12.04 -25.56
CA ALA A 176 1.90 -12.97 -26.71
C ALA A 176 0.93 -12.62 -27.85
N HIS A 177 -0.10 -11.83 -27.57
CA HIS A 177 -1.09 -11.34 -28.55
C HIS A 177 -0.58 -10.14 -29.39
N LEU A 178 0.54 -9.53 -29.01
CA LEU A 178 1.12 -8.37 -29.70
C LEU A 178 2.03 -8.82 -30.85
N GLU A 179 2.30 -7.91 -31.78
CA GLU A 179 3.31 -8.12 -32.82
C GLU A 179 4.70 -8.35 -32.22
N LYS A 180 5.54 -9.17 -32.88
CA LYS A 180 6.86 -9.55 -32.36
C LYS A 180 7.77 -8.34 -32.10
N GLU A 181 7.68 -7.31 -32.93
CA GLU A 181 8.44 -6.07 -32.78
C GLU A 181 8.05 -5.35 -31.48
N GLU A 182 6.76 -5.28 -31.18
CA GLU A 182 6.25 -4.66 -29.96
C GLU A 182 6.61 -5.47 -28.72
N GLN A 183 6.53 -6.80 -28.80
CA GLN A 183 7.01 -7.69 -27.72
C GLN A 183 8.48 -7.42 -27.41
N GLN A 184 9.34 -7.35 -28.44
CA GLN A 184 10.76 -7.08 -28.26
C GLN A 184 11.03 -5.68 -27.69
N ARG A 185 10.27 -4.66 -28.13
CA ARG A 185 10.33 -3.30 -27.57
C ARG A 185 9.99 -3.30 -26.08
N ILE A 186 8.91 -3.98 -25.69
CA ILE A 186 8.49 -4.09 -24.29
C ILE A 186 9.56 -4.81 -23.46
N LEU A 187 10.07 -5.95 -23.94
CA LEU A 187 11.06 -6.76 -23.22
C LEU A 187 12.36 -6.01 -22.97
N THR A 188 12.83 -5.24 -23.95
CA THR A 188 14.09 -4.48 -23.86
C THR A 188 13.99 -3.19 -23.03
N SER A 189 12.78 -2.69 -22.77
CA SER A 189 12.55 -1.49 -21.98
C SER A 189 12.96 -1.66 -20.51
N LYS A 190 13.54 -0.61 -19.91
CA LYS A 190 14.02 -0.63 -18.51
C LYS A 190 13.22 0.28 -17.57
N ASP A 191 12.32 1.09 -18.11
CA ASP A 191 11.43 1.95 -17.35
C ASP A 191 10.15 2.17 -18.14
N VAL A 192 9.00 2.01 -17.50
CA VAL A 192 7.71 2.27 -18.16
C VAL A 192 7.54 3.78 -18.36
N PRO A 193 7.40 4.27 -19.61
CA PRO A 193 7.15 5.68 -19.85
C PRO A 193 5.82 6.14 -19.25
N ARG A 194 5.69 7.44 -19.03
CA ARG A 194 4.41 8.05 -18.65
C ARG A 194 3.35 7.73 -19.70
N HIS A 195 2.20 7.28 -19.24
CA HIS A 195 1.11 6.84 -20.09
C HIS A 195 -0.24 7.17 -19.43
N LEU A 196 -1.31 7.19 -20.24
CA LEU A 196 -2.66 7.24 -19.70
C LEU A 196 -3.03 5.86 -19.14
N CYS A 197 -3.53 5.85 -17.91
CA CYS A 197 -3.70 4.61 -17.15
C CYS A 197 -4.45 3.51 -17.91
N CYS A 198 -4.08 2.30 -17.49
CA CYS A 198 -4.97 1.14 -17.36
C CYS A 198 -5.10 0.27 -18.62
N ARG A 199 -4.64 0.73 -19.79
CA ARG A 199 -4.67 -0.07 -21.04
C ARG A 199 -3.35 -0.07 -21.83
N ASN A 200 -2.26 0.37 -21.21
CA ASN A 200 -0.95 0.32 -21.85
C ASN A 200 -0.32 -1.08 -21.69
N PRO A 201 0.08 -1.76 -22.78
CA PRO A 201 0.59 -3.14 -22.72
C PRO A 201 1.92 -3.26 -21.99
N GLU A 202 2.82 -2.29 -22.14
CA GLU A 202 4.11 -2.27 -21.43
C GLU A 202 3.91 -2.10 -19.92
N TRP A 203 3.02 -1.20 -19.51
CA TRP A 203 2.62 -1.04 -18.12
C TRP A 203 2.05 -2.33 -17.54
N LEU A 204 1.08 -2.95 -18.22
CA LEU A 204 0.47 -4.20 -17.77
C LEU A 204 1.51 -5.31 -17.68
N PHE A 205 2.39 -5.41 -18.66
CA PHE A 205 3.50 -6.37 -18.66
C PHE A 205 4.41 -6.19 -17.45
N ARG A 206 4.84 -4.95 -17.14
CA ARG A 206 5.74 -4.66 -16.01
C ARG A 206 5.07 -4.75 -14.65
N ILE A 207 3.85 -4.24 -14.52
CA ILE A 207 3.18 -4.21 -13.21
C ILE A 207 2.74 -5.59 -12.76
N TYR A 208 2.47 -6.55 -13.66
CA TYR A 208 2.01 -7.90 -13.30
C TYR A 208 3.13 -8.93 -13.16
N GLN A 209 4.38 -8.51 -13.19
CA GLN A 209 5.53 -9.39 -12.97
C GLN A 209 5.56 -9.88 -11.52
N ASP A 210 5.95 -11.14 -11.35
CA ASP A 210 6.26 -11.67 -10.03
C ASP A 210 7.72 -11.33 -9.70
N THR A 211 8.01 -11.12 -8.42
CA THR A 211 9.27 -10.52 -7.96
C THR A 211 9.94 -11.42 -6.93
N LEU A 212 11.20 -11.75 -7.18
CA LEU A 212 12.12 -12.26 -6.15
C LEU A 212 12.70 -11.04 -5.42
N VAL A 213 12.34 -10.85 -4.15
CA VAL A 213 12.78 -9.67 -3.40
C VAL A 213 14.23 -9.85 -3.02
N ASP A 214 15.07 -8.90 -3.41
CA ASP A 214 16.44 -8.82 -2.91
C ASP A 214 16.44 -8.34 -1.45
N ILE A 215 16.59 -9.29 -0.53
CA ILE A 215 16.46 -9.02 0.91
C ILE A 215 17.47 -7.98 1.40
N PRO A 216 18.77 -8.02 1.01
CA PRO A 216 19.73 -7.00 1.44
C PRO A 216 19.33 -5.59 1.00
N SER A 217 19.02 -5.39 -0.29
CA SER A 217 18.56 -4.10 -0.82
C SER A 217 17.27 -3.63 -0.15
N PHE A 218 16.31 -4.55 0.01
CA PHE A 218 15.04 -4.26 0.66
C PHE A 218 15.25 -3.79 2.10
N MET A 219 16.09 -4.49 2.87
CA MET A 219 16.37 -4.13 4.27
C MET A 219 17.10 -2.80 4.40
N GLU A 220 18.03 -2.51 3.50
CA GLU A 220 18.71 -1.21 3.47
C GLU A 220 17.72 -0.06 3.29
N VAL A 221 16.86 -0.16 2.27
CA VAL A 221 15.82 0.85 1.98
C VAL A 221 14.84 0.99 3.14
N LEU A 222 14.42 -0.13 3.74
CA LEU A 222 13.49 -0.11 4.86
C LEU A 222 14.09 0.56 6.09
N LYS A 223 15.33 0.20 6.45
CA LYS A 223 16.03 0.83 7.59
C LYS A 223 16.21 2.32 7.39
N GLU A 224 16.63 2.73 6.19
CA GLU A 224 16.82 4.16 5.89
C GLU A 224 15.48 4.91 5.93
N GLY A 225 14.44 4.36 5.30
CA GLY A 225 13.11 4.96 5.28
C GLY A 225 12.52 5.16 6.68
N LEU A 226 12.76 4.22 7.59
CA LEU A 226 12.25 4.27 8.97
C LEU A 226 13.02 5.22 9.91
N LYS A 227 14.23 5.69 9.54
CA LYS A 227 14.98 6.67 10.36
C LYS A 227 14.26 8.01 10.46
N THR A 228 13.53 8.38 9.40
CA THR A 228 12.81 9.66 9.35
C THR A 228 11.49 9.53 10.11
N LYS A 229 11.35 10.21 11.25
CA LYS A 229 10.09 10.24 12.01
C LYS A 229 9.09 11.20 11.35
N PRO A 230 7.79 10.86 11.26
CA PRO A 230 6.79 11.79 10.77
C PRO A 230 6.64 12.83 11.87
N SER A 231 6.46 14.10 11.51
CA SER A 231 6.13 15.09 12.53
C SER A 231 4.73 14.76 13.07
N LEU A 232 4.64 14.13 14.24
CA LEU A 232 3.40 13.92 14.96
C LEU A 232 2.91 15.27 15.50
N LYS A 233 2.43 16.14 14.60
CA LYS A 233 1.82 17.40 14.98
C LYS A 233 0.38 17.09 15.36
N LYS A 234 -0.02 17.46 16.57
CA LYS A 234 -1.42 17.44 17.03
C LYS A 234 -2.24 18.42 16.17
N ALA A 235 -2.67 17.98 14.99
CA ALA A 235 -3.63 18.71 14.18
C ALA A 235 -5.02 18.32 14.67
N LYS A 236 -5.71 19.22 15.39
CA LYS A 236 -7.13 19.04 15.67
C LYS A 236 -7.88 18.97 14.33
N PRO A 237 -8.82 18.03 14.15
CA PRO A 237 -9.63 17.99 12.94
C PRO A 237 -10.33 19.34 12.75
N ALA A 238 -10.26 19.90 11.54
CA ALA A 238 -10.85 21.20 11.24
C ALA A 238 -12.39 21.13 11.24
N SER A 239 -12.95 19.95 10.99
CA SER A 239 -14.38 19.68 11.07
C SER A 239 -14.65 18.20 11.36
N THR A 240 -15.86 17.89 11.81
CA THR A 240 -16.34 16.50 11.89
C THR A 240 -17.06 16.20 10.57
N VAL A 241 -16.62 15.16 9.86
CA VAL A 241 -17.28 14.72 8.63
C VAL A 241 -18.24 13.56 8.92
N HIS A 242 -19.42 13.62 8.33
CA HIS A 242 -20.42 12.54 8.41
C HIS A 242 -20.63 11.94 7.02
N PRO A 243 -20.67 10.60 6.88
CA PRO A 243 -21.01 9.96 5.62
C PRO A 243 -22.42 10.41 5.18
N GLY A 244 -22.49 11.09 4.03
CA GLY A 244 -23.75 11.49 3.42
C GLY A 244 -24.28 10.42 2.47
N ARG A 245 -25.60 10.39 2.26
CA ARG A 245 -26.19 9.57 1.20
C ARG A 245 -25.72 10.10 -0.16
N VAL A 246 -25.17 9.22 -1.00
CA VAL A 246 -24.87 9.57 -2.40
C VAL A 246 -26.20 9.92 -3.08
N ARG A 247 -26.30 11.12 -3.63
CA ARG A 247 -27.47 11.61 -4.38
C ARG A 247 -27.06 11.84 -5.82
N GLU A 248 -27.98 11.59 -6.76
CA GLU A 248 -27.82 11.95 -8.17
C GLU A 248 -26.53 11.37 -8.80
N ALA A 249 -26.18 10.13 -8.47
CA ALA A 249 -25.06 9.45 -9.10
C ALA A 249 -25.36 9.26 -10.59
N GLN A 250 -24.73 10.06 -11.44
CA GLN A 250 -24.78 9.93 -12.90
C GLN A 250 -23.45 9.36 -13.39
N CYS A 251 -23.48 8.21 -14.04
CA CYS A 251 -22.34 7.68 -14.76
C CYS A 251 -22.32 8.30 -16.15
N GLN A 252 -21.46 9.29 -16.37
CA GLN A 252 -21.22 9.85 -17.69
C GLN A 252 -20.02 9.13 -18.29
N THR A 253 -20.28 8.08 -19.08
CA THR A 253 -19.22 7.40 -19.83
C THR A 253 -18.89 8.24 -21.06
N SER A 254 -17.68 8.78 -21.14
CA SER A 254 -17.14 9.38 -22.35
C SER A 254 -16.72 8.29 -23.34
N VAL A 255 -17.70 7.52 -23.85
CA VAL A 255 -17.50 6.70 -25.05
C VAL A 255 -18.05 7.51 -26.21
N GLN A 256 -17.27 8.47 -26.70
CA GLN A 256 -17.34 8.79 -28.11
C GLN A 256 -16.53 7.72 -28.82
N SER A 257 -17.23 6.70 -29.32
CA SER A 257 -16.74 5.85 -30.38
C SER A 257 -16.45 6.72 -31.60
N SER A 258 -15.17 6.83 -31.95
CA SER A 258 -14.70 7.17 -33.28
C SER A 258 -13.71 6.11 -33.71
#